data_AF-A0A8T3ZTU8-F1
#
_entry.id   AF-A0A8T3ZTU8-F1
#
_cell.length_a   1.000
_cell.length_b   1.000
_cell.length_c   1.000
_cell.angle_alpha   90.00
_cell.angle_beta   90.00
_cell.angle_gamma   90.00
#
_symmetry.space_group_name_H-M   'P 1'
#
loop_
_entity.id
_entity.type
_entity.pdbx_description
1 polymer ?
#
loop_
_entity_poly.entity_id
_entity_poly.type
_entity_poly.pdbx_seq_one_letter_code
_entity_poly.pdbx_strand_id
1 'polypeptide(L)'
;MKAGTFFALAFLSILVIGTISPAWAAQLNWDAKTFDSASHPSFKFQRSIFIEYPEGGEIADALRGKTDSIYFIADSSTPGVQAIIDKINEQLQSKQSTVRVTDLNIEYDAELTGRGDNASVDYKLIITPTMDGFLIRAYTPAAGSSPASPALFDAMWRGIKVDGAFPITTEGYGDVDINLPISFFKKEFPDVATAIAGSEAENILSMSLIDASDIGKQPLGNWHFLFDPTGISAETSRFGFSGARVVVSSFTMGESSLREGQQREKEFAGQFTADKTYNVMSVQAADNANVFLSGYASPDIIEGREVFGVSASAPTGAAQTSTGSFPIFIVYGMAGMAAAGAVGFFVWSNKKAKQESEYIQTGVDPKYLRGTTTSEASGGYHTNRGEAELATDDSSHKQHESVYEQPSRGSLPKGYEQPKEEPKSSPSKGSMPKGWKPS
;
A
#
# COMPACT_ATOMS: atom_id res chain seq x y z
N MET A 1 43.12 29.42 -24.55
CA MET A 1 42.72 28.54 -23.42
C MET A 1 41.20 28.45 -23.44
N LYS A 2 40.65 27.24 -23.30
CA LYS A 2 39.27 26.89 -23.70
C LYS A 2 38.22 27.33 -22.66
N ALA A 3 37.11 27.89 -23.17
CA ALA A 3 35.94 28.38 -22.42
C ALA A 3 35.12 27.30 -21.67
N GLY A 4 35.60 26.05 -21.62
CA GLY A 4 34.86 24.92 -21.04
C GLY A 4 35.09 24.68 -19.55
N THR A 5 35.98 25.42 -18.89
CA THR A 5 36.42 25.13 -17.51
C THR A 5 35.82 26.08 -16.47
N PHE A 6 35.12 27.15 -16.89
CA PHE A 6 34.44 28.07 -15.96
C PHE A 6 32.98 27.69 -15.66
N PHE A 7 32.33 26.88 -16.50
CA PHE A 7 30.92 26.50 -16.30
C PHE A 7 30.71 25.41 -15.23
N ALA A 8 31.75 24.66 -14.87
CA ALA A 8 31.65 23.58 -13.89
C ALA A 8 32.07 23.98 -12.47
N LEU A 9 32.61 25.20 -12.27
CA LEU A 9 33.18 25.65 -11.00
C LEU A 9 32.33 26.69 -10.25
N ALA A 10 31.24 27.18 -10.85
CA ALA A 10 30.28 28.05 -10.17
C ALA A 10 29.17 27.27 -9.41
N PHE A 11 29.07 25.95 -9.63
CA PHE A 11 27.99 25.11 -9.08
C PHE A 11 28.19 24.64 -7.63
N LEU A 12 29.25 25.06 -6.92
CA LEU A 12 29.60 24.48 -5.60
C LEU A 12 29.68 25.48 -4.44
N SER A 13 29.16 26.70 -4.58
CA SER A 13 29.39 27.75 -3.57
C SER A 13 28.16 28.53 -3.13
N ILE A 14 27.00 27.88 -2.94
CA ILE A 14 25.90 28.48 -2.16
C ILE A 14 25.22 27.39 -1.32
N LEU A 15 25.85 27.00 -0.21
CA LEU A 15 25.16 26.43 0.94
C LEU A 15 25.43 27.35 2.13
N VAL A 16 24.64 28.41 2.27
CA VAL A 16 24.60 29.21 3.50
C VAL A 16 23.23 29.03 4.12
N ILE A 17 23.28 28.32 5.25
CA ILE A 17 22.22 27.91 6.16
C ILE A 17 21.42 29.13 6.65
N GLY A 18 20.09 29.07 6.50
CA GLY A 18 19.13 30.01 7.07
C GLY A 18 17.94 29.24 7.68
N THR A 19 17.85 29.29 9.01
CA THR A 19 16.74 28.99 9.94
C THR A 19 15.95 27.67 9.91
N ILE A 20 15.97 26.88 8.85
CA ILE A 20 15.63 25.45 8.95
C ILE A 20 16.94 24.69 8.89
N SER A 21 17.44 24.21 10.03
CA SER A 21 18.46 23.17 9.98
C SER A 21 17.82 22.00 9.23
N PRO A 22 18.36 21.56 8.09
CA PRO A 22 17.88 20.33 7.52
C PRO A 22 18.48 19.24 8.40
N ALA A 23 17.82 18.97 9.53
CA ALA A 23 17.90 17.66 10.13
C ALA A 23 17.06 16.80 9.21
N TRP A 24 17.71 16.14 8.24
CA TRP A 24 17.09 15.19 7.32
C TRP A 24 16.63 13.99 8.15
N ALA A 25 15.53 14.18 8.89
CA ALA A 25 14.78 13.09 9.46
C ALA A 25 14.26 12.24 8.29
N ALA A 26 14.12 10.94 8.50
CA ALA A 26 13.59 10.09 7.44
C ALA A 26 12.23 10.62 6.95
N GLN A 27 12.05 10.59 5.63
CA GLN A 27 10.82 10.99 4.96
C GLN A 27 9.65 10.17 5.49
N LEU A 28 9.82 8.86 5.73
CA LEU A 28 8.88 8.06 6.50
C LEU A 28 9.49 7.69 7.85
N ASN A 29 8.75 7.93 8.93
CA ASN A 29 9.04 7.34 10.23
C ASN A 29 7.79 6.66 10.80
N TRP A 30 7.87 5.34 10.97
CA TRP A 30 6.84 4.54 11.63
C TRP A 30 7.38 3.93 12.91
N ASP A 31 7.01 4.51 14.04
CA ASP A 31 7.34 3.93 15.34
C ASP A 31 6.17 3.04 15.79
N ALA A 32 6.23 1.75 15.50
CA ALA A 32 5.26 0.76 15.95
C ALA A 32 5.77 -0.02 17.19
N LYS A 33 6.43 0.66 18.12
CA LYS A 33 6.76 0.07 19.43
C LYS A 33 5.51 -0.08 20.32
N THR A 34 4.53 0.81 20.19
CA THR A 34 3.22 0.70 20.86
C THR A 34 2.10 0.80 19.84
N PHE A 35 0.88 0.38 20.19
CA PHE A 35 -0.25 0.49 19.26
C PHE A 35 -0.57 1.94 18.90
N ASP A 36 -0.49 2.84 19.88
CA ASP A 36 -0.77 4.27 19.68
C ASP A 36 0.26 4.93 18.77
N SER A 37 1.55 4.66 18.97
CA SER A 37 2.59 5.16 18.05
C SER A 37 2.47 4.52 16.66
N ALA A 38 2.07 3.24 16.58
CA ALA A 38 1.85 2.56 15.31
C ALA A 38 0.71 3.15 14.47
N SER A 39 -0.32 3.75 15.10
CA SER A 39 -1.43 4.37 14.36
C SER A 39 -1.08 5.75 13.81
N HIS A 40 0.06 6.34 14.15
CA HIS A 40 0.42 7.72 13.77
C HIS A 40 1.82 7.80 13.13
N PRO A 41 2.05 7.18 11.95
CA PRO A 41 3.32 7.38 11.24
C PRO A 41 3.46 8.83 10.81
N SER A 42 4.70 9.29 10.64
CA SER A 42 5.01 10.62 10.15
C SER A 42 5.62 10.54 8.76
N PHE A 43 5.09 11.33 7.83
CA PHE A 43 5.66 11.56 6.52
C PHE A 43 6.13 13.01 6.40
N LYS A 44 7.38 13.21 5.97
CA LYS A 44 8.01 14.53 5.83
C LYS A 44 8.47 14.72 4.39
N PHE A 45 7.82 15.62 3.67
CA PHE A 45 8.17 15.99 2.32
C PHE A 45 8.91 17.32 2.34
N GLN A 46 10.11 17.35 1.79
CA GLN A 46 10.94 18.55 1.72
C GLN A 46 11.44 18.75 0.30
N ARG A 47 11.34 19.98 -0.19
CA ARG A 47 11.80 20.35 -1.53
C ARG A 47 12.25 21.80 -1.53
N SER A 48 13.39 22.07 -2.16
CA SER A 48 13.86 23.42 -2.42
C SER A 48 13.73 23.72 -3.91
N ILE A 49 13.24 24.91 -4.24
CA ILE A 49 13.14 25.40 -5.62
C ILE A 49 13.96 26.67 -5.72
N PHE A 50 14.86 26.70 -6.69
CA PHE A 50 15.72 27.83 -7.00
C PHE A 50 15.29 28.46 -8.31
N ILE A 51 15.22 29.79 -8.34
CA ILE A 51 15.05 30.59 -9.55
C ILE A 51 16.29 31.45 -9.71
N GLU A 52 17.07 31.23 -10.76
CA GLU A 52 18.32 31.94 -11.02
C GLU A 52 18.10 33.13 -11.96
N TYR A 53 18.66 34.28 -11.59
CA TYR A 53 18.59 35.53 -12.34
C TYR A 53 19.91 36.34 -12.29
N PRO A 54 21.08 35.74 -12.61
CA PRO A 54 22.38 36.40 -12.47
C PRO A 54 22.54 37.65 -13.34
N GLU A 55 21.74 37.78 -14.40
CA GLU A 55 21.75 38.95 -15.27
C GLU A 55 20.65 39.98 -14.93
N GLY A 56 19.96 39.84 -13.80
CA GLY A 56 18.82 40.67 -13.42
C GLY A 56 17.56 40.42 -14.27
N GLY A 57 16.83 41.49 -14.58
CA GLY A 57 15.57 41.45 -15.33
C GLY A 57 14.34 41.37 -14.43
N GLU A 58 13.16 41.22 -15.04
CA GLU A 58 11.88 41.41 -14.36
C GLU A 58 11.66 40.42 -13.20
N ILE A 59 12.10 39.16 -13.36
CA ILE A 59 12.01 38.15 -12.28
C ILE A 59 12.95 38.50 -11.12
N ALA A 60 14.12 39.06 -11.41
CA ALA A 60 15.03 39.52 -10.37
C ALA A 60 14.42 40.68 -9.60
N ASP A 61 13.78 41.63 -10.29
CA ASP A 61 13.16 42.79 -9.66
C ASP A 61 11.96 42.39 -8.79
N ALA A 62 11.24 41.33 -9.17
CA ALA A 62 10.15 40.78 -8.39
C ALA A 62 10.62 40.07 -7.10
N LEU A 63 11.72 39.31 -7.17
CA LEU A 63 12.12 38.40 -6.10
C LEU A 63 13.31 38.89 -5.24
N ARG A 64 14.22 39.70 -5.78
CA ARG A 64 15.47 40.08 -5.10
C ARG A 64 15.19 40.84 -3.80
N GLY A 65 15.80 40.36 -2.71
CA GLY A 65 15.66 40.95 -1.39
C GLY A 65 14.30 40.74 -0.74
N LYS A 66 13.41 39.94 -1.34
CA LYS A 66 12.12 39.57 -0.75
C LYS A 66 12.26 38.39 0.21
N THR A 67 11.41 38.39 1.22
CA THR A 67 11.25 37.29 2.15
C THR A 67 9.77 37.19 2.46
N ASP A 68 9.17 36.06 2.13
CA ASP A 68 7.75 35.79 2.33
C ASP A 68 7.58 34.35 2.81
N SER A 69 6.58 34.09 3.66
CA SER A 69 6.36 32.76 4.22
C SER A 69 4.87 32.46 4.42
N ILE A 70 4.53 31.19 4.23
CA ILE A 70 3.22 30.64 4.56
C ILE A 70 3.45 29.49 5.53
N TYR A 71 2.93 29.63 6.75
CA TYR A 71 2.98 28.59 7.75
C TYR A 71 1.60 28.36 8.36
N PHE A 72 1.16 27.11 8.42
CA PHE A 72 -0.05 26.75 9.15
C PHE A 72 -0.07 25.27 9.54
N ILE A 73 -0.94 24.95 10.49
CA ILE A 73 -1.30 23.60 10.87
C ILE A 73 -2.77 23.39 10.50
N ALA A 74 -3.09 22.21 9.97
CA ALA A 74 -4.45 21.80 9.66
C ALA A 74 -4.69 20.36 10.14
N ASP A 75 -5.95 20.04 10.40
CA ASP A 75 -6.42 18.70 10.77
C ASP A 75 -7.65 18.33 9.94
N SER A 76 -8.24 17.15 10.16
CA SER A 76 -9.44 16.71 9.41
C SER A 76 -10.67 17.61 9.56
N SER A 77 -10.70 18.50 10.55
CA SER A 77 -11.77 19.50 10.69
C SER A 77 -11.58 20.70 9.76
N THR A 78 -10.38 20.88 9.21
CA THR A 78 -10.04 21.98 8.30
C THR A 78 -10.58 21.70 6.89
N PRO A 79 -11.32 22.64 6.26
CA PRO A 79 -11.84 22.45 4.92
C PRO A 79 -10.72 22.14 3.91
N GLY A 80 -10.93 21.09 3.10
CA GLY A 80 -9.97 20.61 2.11
C GLY A 80 -9.17 19.37 2.54
N VAL A 81 -8.94 19.17 3.84
CA VAL A 81 -8.13 18.03 4.34
C VAL A 81 -8.78 16.68 4.05
N GLN A 82 -10.11 16.60 4.13
CA GLN A 82 -10.84 15.36 3.82
C GLN A 82 -10.57 14.84 2.40
N ALA A 83 -10.39 15.73 1.42
CA ALA A 83 -10.11 15.32 0.04
C ALA A 83 -8.75 14.59 -0.08
N ILE A 84 -7.77 14.96 0.76
CA ILE A 84 -6.47 14.28 0.83
C ILE A 84 -6.66 12.88 1.42
N ILE A 85 -7.40 12.77 2.54
CA ILE A 85 -7.70 11.49 3.18
C ILE A 85 -8.39 10.54 2.19
N ASP A 86 -9.37 11.03 1.45
CA ASP A 86 -10.10 10.24 0.45
C ASP A 86 -9.17 9.74 -0.65
N LYS A 87 -8.26 10.60 -1.15
CA LYS A 87 -7.30 10.22 -2.20
C LYS A 87 -6.26 9.21 -1.70
N ILE A 88 -5.78 9.37 -0.46
CA ILE A 88 -4.89 8.39 0.17
C ILE A 88 -5.61 7.05 0.29
N ASN A 89 -6.85 7.02 0.79
CA ASN A 89 -7.61 5.79 0.93
C ASN A 89 -7.92 5.11 -0.41
N GLU A 90 -8.21 5.87 -1.47
CA GLU A 90 -8.35 5.34 -2.84
C GLU A 90 -7.06 4.66 -3.29
N GLN A 91 -5.91 5.30 -3.05
CA GLN A 91 -4.59 4.72 -3.35
C GLN A 91 -4.33 3.44 -2.55
N LEU A 92 -4.60 3.43 -1.24
CA LEU A 92 -4.43 2.26 -0.38
C LEU A 92 -5.30 1.08 -0.82
N GLN A 93 -6.56 1.35 -1.19
CA GLN A 93 -7.47 0.36 -1.73
C GLN A 93 -6.94 -0.23 -3.04
N SER A 94 -6.42 0.61 -3.95
CA SER A 94 -5.83 0.14 -5.22
C SER A 94 -4.62 -0.78 -5.01
N LYS A 95 -3.90 -0.62 -3.88
CA LYS A 95 -2.77 -1.45 -3.46
C LYS A 95 -3.17 -2.67 -2.61
N GLN A 96 -4.47 -2.90 -2.41
CA GLN A 96 -5.02 -3.95 -1.55
C GLN A 96 -4.50 -3.90 -0.10
N SER A 97 -4.13 -2.70 0.36
CA SER A 97 -3.76 -2.46 1.75
C SER A 97 -5.00 -2.66 2.64
N THR A 98 -4.79 -3.23 3.83
CA THR A 98 -5.81 -3.28 4.88
C THR A 98 -5.88 -1.99 5.68
N VAL A 99 -4.91 -1.09 5.48
CA VAL A 99 -4.88 0.20 6.17
C VAL A 99 -5.96 1.14 5.63
N ARG A 100 -6.57 1.86 6.57
CA ARG A 100 -7.45 2.99 6.30
C ARG A 100 -7.02 4.19 7.11
N VAL A 101 -6.91 5.35 6.46
CA VAL A 101 -6.69 6.63 7.11
C VAL A 101 -8.03 7.21 7.55
N THR A 102 -8.16 7.54 8.83
CA THR A 102 -9.38 8.09 9.44
C THR A 102 -9.25 9.54 9.86
N ASP A 103 -8.03 10.03 10.02
CA ASP A 103 -7.70 11.42 10.35
C ASP A 103 -6.33 11.79 9.73
N LEU A 104 -6.03 13.07 9.60
CA LEU A 104 -4.80 13.59 9.02
C LEU A 104 -4.43 14.93 9.64
N ASN A 105 -3.30 14.97 10.33
CA ASN A 105 -2.67 16.21 10.76
C ASN A 105 -1.64 16.67 9.73
N ILE A 106 -1.61 17.97 9.46
CA ILE A 106 -0.76 18.61 8.46
C ILE A 106 -0.02 19.77 9.10
N GLU A 107 1.28 19.84 8.91
CA GLU A 107 2.11 21.02 9.15
C GLU A 107 2.71 21.44 7.80
N TYR A 108 2.37 22.64 7.34
CA TYR A 108 2.85 23.18 6.07
C TYR A 108 3.67 24.44 6.33
N ASP A 109 4.83 24.51 5.71
CA ASP A 109 5.75 25.63 5.75
C ASP A 109 6.36 25.83 4.36
N ALA A 110 6.25 27.04 3.83
CA ALA A 110 6.90 27.46 2.59
C ALA A 110 7.54 28.84 2.81
N GLU A 111 8.85 28.92 2.62
CA GLU A 111 9.62 30.15 2.87
C GLU A 111 10.38 30.56 1.61
N LEU A 112 10.12 31.77 1.10
CA LEU A 112 10.90 32.39 0.04
C LEU A 112 12.04 33.22 0.60
N THR A 113 13.23 33.04 0.05
CA THR A 113 14.39 33.92 0.27
C THR A 113 14.97 34.41 -1.06
N GLY A 114 14.74 35.68 -1.36
CA GLY A 114 15.28 36.39 -2.51
C GLY A 114 16.68 36.95 -2.26
N ARG A 115 17.67 36.48 -3.00
CA ARG A 115 19.08 36.90 -2.92
C ARG A 115 19.47 37.73 -4.14
N GLY A 116 20.74 38.14 -4.21
CA GLY A 116 21.27 39.00 -5.27
C GLY A 116 21.06 38.44 -6.68
N ASP A 117 21.43 37.17 -6.88
CA ASP A 117 21.47 36.53 -8.20
C ASP A 117 20.51 35.33 -8.34
N ASN A 118 19.80 34.97 -7.26
CA ASN A 118 18.80 33.91 -7.24
C ASN A 118 17.79 34.11 -6.11
N ALA A 119 16.66 33.41 -6.18
CA ALA A 119 15.75 33.21 -5.07
C ALA A 119 15.60 31.71 -4.79
N SER A 120 15.33 31.34 -3.54
CA SER A 120 14.88 29.99 -3.18
C SER A 120 13.50 30.03 -2.56
N VAL A 121 12.71 28.97 -2.77
CA VAL A 121 11.55 28.64 -1.95
C VAL A 121 11.77 27.26 -1.36
N ASP A 122 11.78 27.20 -0.04
CA ASP A 122 11.99 25.98 0.73
C ASP A 122 10.63 25.50 1.26
N TYR A 123 10.19 24.33 0.79
CA TYR A 123 8.93 23.71 1.18
C TYR A 123 9.18 22.59 2.19
N LYS A 124 8.37 22.57 3.24
CA LYS A 124 8.30 21.49 4.22
C LYS A 124 6.83 21.18 4.47
N LEU A 125 6.44 19.96 4.16
CA LEU A 125 5.11 19.43 4.42
C LEU A 125 5.24 18.17 5.28
N ILE A 126 4.73 18.21 6.50
CA ILE A 126 4.61 17.04 7.36
C ILE A 126 3.15 16.61 7.38
N ILE A 127 2.90 15.35 7.02
CA ILE A 127 1.59 14.74 7.23
C ILE A 127 1.71 13.60 8.24
N THR A 128 0.79 13.56 9.20
CA THR A 128 0.72 12.53 10.23
C THR A 128 -0.69 11.94 10.20
N PRO A 129 -0.94 10.88 9.42
CA PRO A 129 -2.24 10.23 9.36
C PRO A 129 -2.52 9.46 10.66
N THR A 130 -3.80 9.35 11.00
CA THR A 130 -4.30 8.32 11.93
C THR A 130 -4.76 7.13 11.12
N MET A 131 -4.14 5.98 11.37
CA MET A 131 -4.34 4.76 10.60
C MET A 131 -4.99 3.65 11.43
N ASP A 132 -5.99 3.01 10.84
CA ASP A 132 -6.55 1.73 11.27
C ASP A 132 -6.14 0.60 10.32
N GLY A 133 -6.30 -0.66 10.75
CA GLY A 133 -6.11 -1.81 9.88
C GLY A 133 -4.65 -2.17 9.56
N PHE A 134 -3.67 -1.49 10.17
CA PHE A 134 -2.24 -1.82 10.05
C PHE A 134 -1.89 -3.16 10.68
N LEU A 135 -2.64 -3.61 11.70
CA LEU A 135 -2.51 -4.95 12.29
C LEU A 135 -3.54 -5.88 11.65
N ILE A 136 -3.09 -6.73 10.72
CA ILE A 136 -3.92 -7.74 10.04
C ILE A 136 -4.30 -8.85 11.02
N ARG A 137 -3.34 -9.26 11.85
CA ARG A 137 -3.51 -10.34 12.84
C ARG A 137 -2.61 -10.11 14.04
N ALA A 138 -3.16 -10.24 15.25
CA ALA A 138 -2.36 -10.19 16.48
C ALA A 138 -1.49 -11.46 16.65
N TYR A 139 -0.40 -11.33 17.39
CA TYR A 139 0.42 -12.45 17.82
C TYR A 139 -0.42 -13.40 18.68
N THR A 140 -0.26 -14.71 18.45
CA THR A 140 -0.89 -15.74 19.26
C THR A 140 0.21 -16.63 19.84
N PRO A 141 0.36 -16.72 21.17
CA PRO A 141 1.36 -17.59 21.78
C PRO A 141 1.05 -19.07 21.52
N ALA A 142 2.06 -19.91 21.64
CA ALA A 142 1.86 -21.36 21.58
C ALA A 142 0.92 -21.81 22.70
N ALA A 143 -0.02 -22.69 22.37
CA ALA A 143 -1.01 -23.22 23.31
C ALA A 143 -1.19 -24.72 23.08
N GLY A 144 -0.85 -25.53 24.08
CA GLY A 144 -0.84 -26.99 23.96
C GLY A 144 0.13 -27.45 22.86
N SER A 145 -0.38 -28.20 21.88
CA SER A 145 0.38 -28.64 20.70
C SER A 145 0.36 -27.63 19.54
N SER A 146 -0.34 -26.51 19.67
CA SER A 146 -0.41 -25.49 18.62
C SER A 146 0.81 -24.59 18.67
N PRO A 147 1.53 -24.40 17.55
CA PRO A 147 2.68 -23.49 17.50
C PRO A 147 2.22 -22.04 17.67
N ALA A 148 3.14 -21.17 18.09
CA ALA A 148 2.89 -19.73 18.11
C ALA A 148 2.66 -19.22 16.68
N SER A 149 1.76 -18.25 16.53
CA SER A 149 1.52 -17.55 15.27
C SER A 149 2.01 -16.11 15.35
N PRO A 150 2.81 -15.63 14.38
CA PRO A 150 3.29 -14.26 14.36
C PRO A 150 2.14 -13.27 14.18
N ALA A 151 2.29 -12.08 14.75
CA ALA A 151 1.51 -10.91 14.36
C ALA A 151 1.82 -10.57 12.90
N LEU A 152 0.83 -10.06 12.17
CA LEU A 152 0.98 -9.64 10.78
C LEU A 152 0.62 -8.16 10.68
N PHE A 153 1.57 -7.37 10.19
CA PHE A 153 1.39 -5.95 9.96
C PHE A 153 1.43 -5.66 8.47
N ASP A 154 0.47 -4.87 7.99
CA ASP A 154 0.47 -4.38 6.62
C ASP A 154 1.60 -3.35 6.43
N ALA A 155 2.30 -3.44 5.30
CA ALA A 155 3.33 -2.49 4.89
C ALA A 155 3.05 -1.82 3.53
N MET A 156 1.92 -2.11 2.87
CA MET A 156 1.58 -1.59 1.54
C MET A 156 1.31 -0.08 1.55
N TRP A 157 0.95 0.48 2.70
CA TRP A 157 0.67 1.89 2.90
C TRP A 157 1.91 2.78 2.90
N ARG A 158 3.11 2.23 3.12
CA ARG A 158 4.36 2.99 3.31
C ARG A 158 4.74 3.91 2.13
N GLY A 159 4.19 3.67 0.96
CA GLY A 159 4.42 4.47 -0.24
C GLY A 159 3.24 5.37 -0.61
N ILE A 160 2.73 6.15 0.34
CA ILE A 160 1.63 7.09 0.10
C ILE A 160 2.02 8.08 -1.01
N LYS A 161 1.10 8.32 -1.94
CA LYS A 161 1.26 9.31 -3.02
C LYS A 161 -0.11 9.86 -3.39
N VAL A 162 -0.20 11.19 -3.53
CA VAL A 162 -1.37 11.85 -4.10
C VAL A 162 -0.95 12.88 -5.14
N ASP A 163 -1.60 12.84 -6.30
CA ASP A 163 -1.36 13.75 -7.41
C ASP A 163 -2.41 14.87 -7.43
N GLY A 164 -2.03 16.03 -7.96
CA GLY A 164 -2.94 17.16 -8.16
C GLY A 164 -3.05 18.12 -6.97
N ALA A 165 -3.91 19.11 -7.13
CA ALA A 165 -4.08 20.18 -6.15
C ALA A 165 -5.03 19.80 -5.01
N PHE A 166 -4.64 20.16 -3.79
CA PHE A 166 -5.39 20.07 -2.55
C PHE A 166 -5.39 21.43 -1.85
N PRO A 167 -6.30 22.35 -2.24
CA PRO A 167 -6.47 23.61 -1.53
C PRO A 167 -7.03 23.37 -0.13
N ILE A 168 -6.34 23.93 0.86
CA ILE A 168 -6.75 23.94 2.27
C ILE A 168 -7.17 25.36 2.63
N THR A 169 -8.37 25.53 3.17
CA THR A 169 -8.85 26.84 3.61
C THR A 169 -8.31 27.13 5.00
N THR A 170 -7.41 28.11 5.09
CA THR A 170 -6.68 28.47 6.31
C THR A 170 -7.10 29.83 6.85
N GLU A 171 -7.00 29.99 8.16
CA GLU A 171 -7.08 31.32 8.77
C GLU A 171 -5.80 32.12 8.43
N GLY A 172 -5.97 33.38 8.01
CA GLY A 172 -4.85 34.26 7.67
C GLY A 172 -4.40 34.20 6.21
N TYR A 173 -4.36 33.01 5.59
CA TYR A 173 -3.94 32.87 4.19
C TYR A 173 -5.11 32.56 3.24
N GLY A 174 -6.28 32.14 3.71
CA GLY A 174 -7.37 31.69 2.83
C GLY A 174 -6.99 30.35 2.17
N ASP A 175 -7.39 30.15 0.90
CA ASP A 175 -7.07 28.89 0.21
C ASP A 175 -5.57 28.80 -0.13
N VAL A 176 -4.92 27.74 0.35
CA VAL A 176 -3.53 27.41 0.06
C VAL A 176 -3.46 25.97 -0.42
N ASP A 177 -2.99 25.78 -1.65
CA ASP A 177 -2.67 24.44 -2.15
C ASP A 177 -1.32 23.99 -1.59
N ILE A 178 -1.32 22.83 -0.91
CA ILE A 178 -0.13 22.32 -0.20
C ILE A 178 0.67 21.28 -1.00
N ASN A 179 0.17 20.84 -2.17
CA ASN A 179 0.78 19.73 -2.89
C ASN A 179 1.56 20.17 -4.12
N LEU A 180 1.21 21.28 -4.77
CA LEU A 180 1.87 21.77 -5.97
C LEU A 180 2.68 23.03 -5.64
N PRO A 181 4.03 22.98 -5.68
CA PRO A 181 4.87 24.13 -5.34
C PRO A 181 4.52 25.45 -6.05
N ILE A 182 4.05 25.40 -7.31
CA ILE A 182 3.61 26.56 -8.09
C ILE A 182 2.54 27.39 -7.36
N SER A 183 1.78 26.81 -6.43
CA SER A 183 0.73 27.48 -5.68
C SER A 183 1.23 28.67 -4.86
N PHE A 184 2.43 28.54 -4.27
CA PHE A 184 3.06 29.60 -3.50
C PHE A 184 3.30 30.83 -4.37
N PHE A 185 3.88 30.64 -5.56
CA PHE A 185 4.11 31.72 -6.51
C PHE A 185 2.79 32.32 -7.02
N LYS A 186 1.78 31.49 -7.31
CA LYS A 186 0.45 32.01 -7.73
C LYS A 186 -0.18 32.93 -6.68
N LYS A 187 0.13 32.71 -5.41
CA LYS A 187 -0.40 33.47 -4.28
C LYS A 187 0.41 34.73 -3.98
N GLU A 188 1.72 34.56 -3.73
CA GLU A 188 2.59 35.64 -3.24
C GLU A 188 3.25 36.43 -4.38
N PHE A 189 3.44 35.81 -5.55
CA PHE A 189 4.16 36.39 -6.70
C PHE A 189 3.45 36.09 -8.03
N PRO A 190 2.19 36.54 -8.22
CA PRO A 190 1.37 36.14 -9.38
C PRO A 190 1.99 36.50 -10.73
N ASP A 191 2.78 37.58 -10.82
CA ASP A 191 3.50 37.95 -12.03
C ASP A 191 4.60 36.93 -12.38
N VAL A 192 5.31 36.42 -11.37
CA VAL A 192 6.31 35.35 -11.53
C VAL A 192 5.64 34.06 -11.96
N ALA A 193 4.50 33.70 -11.34
CA ALA A 193 3.73 32.52 -11.74
C ALA A 193 3.22 32.63 -13.18
N THR A 194 2.81 33.82 -13.61
CA THR A 194 2.39 34.09 -14.99
C THR A 194 3.54 33.92 -15.98
N ALA A 195 4.74 34.39 -15.64
CA ALA A 195 5.94 34.18 -16.45
C ALA A 195 6.37 32.70 -16.56
N ILE A 196 6.10 31.91 -15.52
CA ILE A 196 6.39 30.46 -15.50
C ILE A 196 5.37 29.67 -16.32
N ALA A 197 4.14 30.16 -16.50
CA ALA A 197 3.07 29.41 -17.18
C ALA A 197 3.44 28.99 -18.61
N GLY A 198 3.12 27.74 -18.97
CA GLY A 198 3.39 27.11 -20.26
C GLY A 198 4.86 26.71 -20.48
N SER A 199 5.72 26.82 -19.48
CA SER A 199 7.17 26.55 -19.59
C SER A 199 7.58 25.19 -19.03
N GLU A 200 8.86 24.84 -19.20
CA GLU A 200 9.45 23.68 -18.53
C GLU A 200 9.45 23.83 -17.01
N ALA A 201 9.65 25.06 -16.51
CA ALA A 201 9.57 25.36 -15.10
C ALA A 201 8.18 25.09 -14.52
N GLU A 202 7.08 25.33 -15.27
CA GLU A 202 5.74 25.00 -14.78
C GLU A 202 5.60 23.51 -14.51
N ASN A 203 6.14 22.65 -15.38
CA ASN A 203 6.10 21.20 -15.19
C ASN A 203 6.82 20.79 -13.90
N ILE A 204 7.97 21.41 -13.60
CA ILE A 204 8.75 21.16 -12.39
C ILE A 204 7.98 21.64 -11.15
N LEU A 205 7.48 22.88 -11.17
CA LEU A 205 6.75 23.46 -10.04
C LEU A 205 5.36 22.85 -9.85
N SER A 206 4.88 22.04 -10.81
CA SER A 206 3.62 21.30 -10.71
C SER A 206 3.82 19.84 -10.31
N MET A 207 5.05 19.39 -10.02
CA MET A 207 5.25 18.07 -9.44
C MET A 207 4.76 18.05 -7.99
N SER A 208 3.96 17.05 -7.64
CA SER A 208 3.44 16.89 -6.27
C SER A 208 4.54 16.79 -5.22
N LEU A 209 4.30 17.38 -4.04
CA LEU A 209 5.13 17.24 -2.85
C LEU A 209 4.86 15.91 -2.14
N ILE A 210 3.59 15.48 -2.07
CA ILE A 210 3.18 14.24 -1.40
C ILE A 210 3.43 13.04 -2.32
N ASP A 211 4.68 12.61 -2.39
CA ASP A 211 5.10 11.41 -3.12
C ASP A 211 6.16 10.62 -2.32
N ALA A 212 5.72 9.56 -1.64
CA ALA A 212 6.58 8.55 -1.02
C ALA A 212 6.61 7.25 -1.82
N SER A 213 6.24 7.27 -3.10
CA SER A 213 6.03 6.05 -3.89
C SER A 213 7.28 5.18 -4.01
N ASP A 214 8.47 5.77 -4.01
CA ASP A 214 9.74 5.04 -4.09
C ASP A 214 10.03 4.24 -2.80
N ILE A 215 9.60 4.74 -1.64
CA ILE A 215 9.61 3.97 -0.38
C ILE A 215 8.75 2.70 -0.51
N GLY A 216 7.59 2.83 -1.17
CA GLY A 216 6.68 1.71 -1.45
C GLY A 216 7.15 0.76 -2.55
N LYS A 217 7.96 1.24 -3.51
CA LYS A 217 8.54 0.40 -4.58
C LYS A 217 9.73 -0.41 -4.08
N GLN A 218 10.44 0.08 -3.07
CA GLN A 218 11.59 -0.61 -2.53
C GLN A 218 11.13 -1.83 -1.73
N PRO A 219 11.52 -3.06 -2.14
CA PRO A 219 11.14 -4.27 -1.42
C PRO A 219 11.69 -4.25 0.00
N LEU A 220 10.87 -4.61 0.99
CA LEU A 220 11.27 -4.61 2.40
C LEU A 220 12.48 -5.50 2.69
N GLY A 221 12.66 -6.58 1.92
CA GLY A 221 13.82 -7.46 2.04
C GLY A 221 15.17 -6.80 1.70
N ASN A 222 15.15 -5.63 1.03
CA ASN A 222 16.35 -4.87 0.70
C ASN A 222 16.72 -3.84 1.78
N TRP A 223 15.82 -3.54 2.72
CA TRP A 223 16.04 -2.55 3.77
C TRP A 223 17.07 -3.07 4.78
N HIS A 224 17.84 -2.16 5.36
CA HIS A 224 18.77 -2.50 6.44
C HIS A 224 17.99 -2.90 7.70
N PHE A 225 18.32 -4.06 8.26
CA PHE A 225 17.66 -4.61 9.45
C PHE A 225 18.63 -4.67 10.63
N LEU A 226 18.17 -4.19 11.79
CA LEU A 226 18.80 -4.40 13.09
C LEU A 226 17.74 -4.84 14.10
N PHE A 227 18.16 -5.46 15.19
CA PHE A 227 17.29 -5.73 16.33
C PHE A 227 17.99 -5.37 17.63
N ASP A 228 17.23 -4.79 18.55
CA ASP A 228 17.66 -4.50 19.92
C ASP A 228 17.06 -5.54 20.88
N PRO A 229 17.86 -6.49 21.40
CA PRO A 229 17.39 -7.49 22.36
C PRO A 229 17.13 -6.92 23.76
N THR A 230 17.54 -5.68 24.03
CA THR A 230 17.38 -5.01 25.32
C THR A 230 16.17 -4.09 25.37
N GLY A 231 15.46 -3.94 24.25
CA GLY A 231 14.26 -3.13 24.13
C GLY A 231 13.22 -3.42 25.23
N ILE A 232 12.67 -2.36 25.79
CA ILE A 232 11.54 -2.41 26.71
C ILE A 232 10.41 -1.65 26.02
N SER A 233 9.29 -2.32 25.76
CA SER A 233 8.06 -1.67 25.30
C SER A 233 6.95 -1.97 26.31
N ALA A 234 6.46 -0.91 26.95
CA ALA A 234 5.53 -1.00 28.06
C ALA A 234 4.11 -1.44 27.65
N GLU A 235 3.78 -1.39 26.35
CA GLU A 235 2.39 -1.50 25.88
C GLU A 235 2.26 -2.29 24.56
N THR A 236 2.65 -3.55 24.58
CA THR A 236 2.62 -4.46 23.42
C THR A 236 1.44 -5.45 23.42
N SER A 237 0.58 -5.38 24.45
CA SER A 237 -0.55 -6.29 24.64
C SER A 237 -1.59 -6.22 23.52
N ARG A 238 -1.79 -5.03 22.94
CA ARG A 238 -2.68 -4.84 21.78
C ARG A 238 -2.15 -5.49 20.50
N PHE A 239 -0.86 -5.82 20.45
CA PHE A 239 -0.28 -6.65 19.39
C PHE A 239 -0.32 -8.15 19.71
N GLY A 240 -0.81 -8.53 20.90
CA GLY A 240 -0.90 -9.91 21.37
C GLY A 240 0.28 -10.37 22.24
N PHE A 241 1.28 -9.52 22.48
CA PHE A 241 2.44 -9.87 23.31
C PHE A 241 2.14 -9.74 24.81
N SER A 242 2.66 -10.66 25.62
CA SER A 242 2.54 -10.62 27.09
C SER A 242 3.89 -10.32 27.75
N GLY A 243 3.94 -9.31 28.62
CA GLY A 243 5.14 -8.92 29.37
C GLY A 243 5.77 -7.60 28.89
N ALA A 244 6.64 -7.01 29.72
CA ALA A 244 7.20 -5.66 29.49
C ALA A 244 8.49 -5.63 28.63
N ARG A 245 9.09 -6.80 28.36
CA ARG A 245 10.36 -6.90 27.62
C ARG A 245 10.13 -7.63 26.31
N VAL A 246 10.06 -6.86 25.24
CA VAL A 246 9.93 -7.36 23.87
C VAL A 246 11.05 -6.72 23.08
N VAL A 247 11.79 -7.53 22.31
CA VAL A 247 12.86 -7.03 21.44
C VAL A 247 12.29 -6.00 20.46
N VAL A 248 13.10 -5.05 20.00
CA VAL A 248 12.65 -4.09 18.98
C VAL A 248 13.39 -4.36 17.68
N SER A 249 12.64 -4.51 16.59
CA SER A 249 13.18 -4.61 15.24
C SER A 249 13.18 -3.25 14.57
N SER A 250 14.25 -2.89 13.89
CA SER A 250 14.35 -1.66 13.12
C SER A 250 14.70 -1.96 11.66
N PHE A 251 13.95 -1.37 10.75
CA PHE A 251 14.22 -1.35 9.32
C PHE A 251 14.52 0.07 8.87
N THR A 252 15.61 0.26 8.14
CA THR A 252 16.02 1.54 7.59
C THR A 252 16.23 1.42 6.09
N MET A 253 15.79 2.43 5.36
CA MET A 253 15.95 2.60 3.91
C MET A 253 16.54 3.97 3.64
N GLY A 254 17.25 4.12 2.52
CA GLY A 254 17.85 5.39 2.10
C GLY A 254 19.36 5.42 2.31
N GLU A 255 19.99 4.28 2.58
CA GLU A 255 21.44 4.15 2.59
C GLU A 255 21.92 3.57 1.26
N SER A 256 22.92 4.22 0.64
CA SER A 256 23.54 3.70 -0.58
C SER A 256 24.19 2.34 -0.29
N SER A 257 23.68 1.28 -0.90
CA SER A 257 24.17 -0.09 -0.70
C SER A 257 24.03 -0.93 -1.96
N LEU A 258 24.67 -2.09 -2.01
CA LEU A 258 24.50 -3.04 -3.13
C LEU A 258 23.05 -3.55 -3.24
N ARG A 259 22.26 -3.49 -2.16
CA ARG A 259 20.87 -3.96 -2.12
C ARG A 259 19.88 -2.87 -2.50
N GLU A 260 20.12 -1.65 -2.04
CA GLU A 260 19.23 -0.51 -2.31
C GLU A 260 19.59 0.24 -3.59
N GLY A 261 20.80 0.04 -4.10
CA GLY A 261 21.35 0.85 -5.17
C GLY A 261 21.92 2.17 -4.64
N GLN A 262 22.22 3.07 -5.56
CA GLN A 262 22.75 4.38 -5.23
C GLN A 262 21.59 5.33 -4.91
N GLN A 263 21.59 5.87 -3.70
CA GLN A 263 20.69 6.94 -3.32
C GLN A 263 21.27 8.28 -3.81
N ARG A 264 20.47 9.03 -4.55
CA ARG A 264 20.84 10.35 -5.08
C ARG A 264 19.71 11.32 -4.82
N GLU A 265 20.09 12.57 -4.59
CA GLU A 265 19.14 13.69 -4.60
C GLU A 265 18.40 13.70 -5.94
N LYS A 266 17.10 14.00 -5.89
CA LYS A 266 16.27 14.11 -7.08
C LYS A 266 16.33 15.58 -7.50
N GLU A 267 16.99 15.82 -8.62
CA GLU A 267 17.19 17.15 -9.19
C GLU A 267 16.42 17.28 -10.50
N PHE A 268 15.68 18.37 -10.64
CA PHE A 268 14.95 18.70 -11.86
C PHE A 268 15.31 20.12 -12.26
N ALA A 269 15.81 20.29 -13.48
CA ALA A 269 16.17 21.58 -14.04
C ALA A 269 15.33 21.87 -15.26
N GLY A 270 14.94 23.13 -15.43
CA GLY A 270 14.17 23.60 -16.56
C GLY A 270 14.30 25.10 -16.70
N GLN A 271 13.73 25.64 -17.77
CA GLN A 271 13.79 27.06 -18.06
C GLN A 271 12.40 27.66 -18.29
N PHE A 272 12.32 28.98 -18.10
CA PHE A 272 11.20 29.79 -18.55
C PHE A 272 11.70 31.14 -19.08
N THR A 273 10.89 31.80 -19.89
CA THR A 273 11.27 33.05 -20.55
C THR A 273 10.25 34.15 -20.24
N ALA A 274 10.73 35.28 -19.75
CA ALA A 274 10.00 36.53 -19.66
C ALA A 274 10.72 37.60 -20.51
N ASP A 275 11.25 38.66 -19.92
CA ASP A 275 12.21 39.57 -20.56
C ASP A 275 13.56 38.90 -20.85
N LYS A 276 13.93 37.91 -20.02
CA LYS A 276 15.10 37.05 -20.17
C LYS A 276 14.74 35.59 -20.00
N THR A 277 15.70 34.71 -20.29
CA THR A 277 15.59 33.28 -19.95
C THR A 277 16.13 33.07 -18.54
N TYR A 278 15.32 32.42 -17.71
CA TYR A 278 15.60 32.12 -16.32
C TYR A 278 15.70 30.61 -16.13
N ASN A 279 16.62 30.18 -15.26
CA ASN A 279 16.73 28.77 -14.88
C ASN A 279 15.97 28.50 -13.60
N VAL A 280 15.33 27.34 -13.56
CA VAL A 280 14.68 26.78 -12.39
C VAL A 280 15.33 25.46 -12.06
N MET A 281 15.65 25.27 -10.78
CA MET A 281 16.15 24.01 -10.27
C MET A 281 15.33 23.60 -9.05
N SER A 282 14.77 22.40 -9.07
CA SER A 282 14.16 21.77 -7.90
C SER A 282 15.09 20.69 -7.37
N VAL A 283 15.35 20.71 -6.07
CA VAL A 283 16.17 19.72 -5.37
C VAL A 283 15.34 19.13 -4.24
N GLN A 284 15.38 17.81 -4.10
CA GLN A 284 14.80 17.10 -2.97
C GLN A 284 15.67 15.91 -2.60
N ALA A 285 15.54 15.48 -1.35
CA ALA A 285 16.24 14.34 -0.81
C ALA A 285 15.98 13.05 -1.60
N ALA A 286 16.94 12.12 -1.53
CA ALA A 286 16.63 10.72 -1.80
C ALA A 286 15.61 10.22 -0.78
N ASP A 287 14.67 9.37 -1.19
CA ASP A 287 13.68 8.84 -0.27
C ASP A 287 14.35 7.97 0.79
N ASN A 288 13.95 8.15 2.04
CA ASN A 288 14.49 7.42 3.17
C ASN A 288 13.39 7.11 4.19
N ALA A 289 13.53 6.01 4.90
CA ALA A 289 12.47 5.52 5.78
C ALA A 289 13.04 4.81 7.00
N ASN A 290 12.33 4.92 8.12
CA ASN A 290 12.57 4.16 9.34
C ASN A 290 11.27 3.50 9.80
N VAL A 291 11.36 2.22 10.13
CA VAL A 291 10.28 1.42 10.72
C VAL A 291 10.80 0.75 11.98
N PHE A 292 10.14 0.94 13.10
CA PHE A 292 10.43 0.29 14.37
C PHE A 292 9.24 -0.57 14.78
N LEU A 293 9.47 -1.84 15.12
CA LEU A 293 8.42 -2.79 15.49
C LEU A 293 8.75 -3.45 16.82
N SER A 294 7.80 -3.48 17.74
CA SER A 294 7.89 -4.31 18.93
C SER A 294 7.75 -5.79 18.59
N GLY A 295 8.83 -6.53 18.76
CA GLY A 295 8.99 -7.94 18.47
C GLY A 295 10.11 -8.19 17.47
N TYR A 296 10.45 -9.46 17.28
CA TYR A 296 11.35 -9.87 16.21
C TYR A 296 10.54 -9.89 14.91
N ALA A 297 10.86 -8.98 14.00
CA ALA A 297 10.13 -8.77 12.76
C ALA A 297 10.91 -9.33 11.57
N SER A 298 10.16 -9.88 10.60
CA SER A 298 10.68 -10.30 9.31
C SER A 298 9.71 -9.82 8.22
N PRO A 299 10.20 -9.20 7.14
CA PRO A 299 9.40 -8.98 5.95
C PRO A 299 8.92 -10.31 5.36
N ASP A 300 7.72 -10.31 4.77
CA ASP A 300 7.17 -11.41 4.00
C ASP A 300 6.21 -10.88 2.93
N ILE A 301 5.83 -11.73 1.97
CA ILE A 301 4.83 -11.43 0.95
C ILE A 301 3.68 -12.43 1.08
N ILE A 302 2.49 -11.94 1.43
CA ILE A 302 1.28 -12.73 1.59
C ILE A 302 0.26 -12.28 0.55
N GLU A 303 -0.13 -13.20 -0.35
CA GLU A 303 -1.11 -12.91 -1.41
C GLU A 303 -0.73 -11.69 -2.27
N GLY A 304 0.57 -11.52 -2.53
CA GLY A 304 1.10 -10.38 -3.30
C GLY A 304 1.23 -9.08 -2.50
N ARG A 305 0.97 -9.09 -1.19
CA ARG A 305 1.10 -7.93 -0.30
C ARG A 305 2.31 -8.07 0.60
N GLU A 306 3.13 -7.03 0.68
CA GLU A 306 4.22 -6.97 1.63
C GLU A 306 3.70 -6.73 3.05
N VAL A 307 4.19 -7.53 3.97
CA VAL A 307 3.82 -7.50 5.39
C VAL A 307 5.06 -7.63 6.27
N PHE A 308 4.94 -7.25 7.53
CA PHE A 308 5.87 -7.69 8.57
C PHE A 308 5.23 -8.79 9.41
N GLY A 309 5.89 -9.95 9.44
CA GLY A 309 5.61 -11.00 10.42
C GLY A 309 6.40 -10.75 11.70
N VAL A 310 5.74 -10.63 12.84
CA VAL A 310 6.37 -10.23 14.11
C VAL A 310 6.12 -11.27 15.21
N SER A 311 7.19 -11.77 15.83
CA SER A 311 7.17 -12.74 16.93
C SER A 311 7.74 -12.16 18.23
N ALA A 312 7.42 -12.79 19.37
CA ALA A 312 7.88 -12.31 20.68
C ALA A 312 9.40 -12.46 20.88
N SER A 313 10.00 -13.45 20.23
CA SER A 313 11.43 -13.77 20.30
C SER A 313 11.97 -14.12 18.92
N ALA A 314 13.30 -14.05 18.78
CA ALA A 314 13.99 -14.52 17.60
C ALA A 314 13.76 -16.04 17.41
N PRO A 315 13.55 -16.53 16.17
CA PRO A 315 13.41 -17.95 15.88
C PRO A 315 14.66 -18.75 16.28
N THR A 316 14.49 -19.88 16.96
CA THR A 316 15.58 -20.81 17.29
C THR A 316 16.03 -21.58 16.04
N GLY A 317 17.32 -21.51 15.70
CA GLY A 317 17.94 -22.28 14.59
C GLY A 317 17.99 -21.57 13.23
N ALA A 318 17.55 -20.32 13.13
CA ALA A 318 17.74 -19.52 11.91
C ALA A 318 19.14 -18.90 11.93
N ALA A 319 20.06 -19.39 11.08
CA ALA A 319 21.24 -18.63 10.72
C ALA A 319 20.78 -17.35 10.01
N GLN A 320 21.06 -16.18 10.59
CA GLN A 320 20.82 -14.92 9.92
C GLN A 320 21.72 -14.84 8.70
N THR A 321 21.11 -14.84 7.50
CA THR A 321 21.85 -14.59 6.27
C THR A 321 21.73 -13.11 5.92
N SER A 322 22.81 -12.53 5.42
CA SER A 322 22.95 -11.11 5.05
C SER A 322 22.05 -10.68 3.88
N THR A 323 21.09 -11.52 3.48
CA THR A 323 20.21 -11.37 2.30
C THR A 323 18.72 -11.33 2.66
N GLY A 324 18.36 -11.07 3.93
CA GLY A 324 16.97 -10.79 4.32
C GLY A 324 15.99 -11.95 4.13
N SER A 325 16.48 -13.17 3.93
CA SER A 325 15.64 -14.36 3.77
C SER A 325 15.67 -15.22 5.04
N PHE A 326 14.48 -15.72 5.43
CA PHE A 326 14.13 -16.80 6.39
C PHE A 326 13.67 -16.39 7.81
N PRO A 327 12.56 -16.97 8.33
CA PRO A 327 12.18 -18.40 8.23
C PRO A 327 10.73 -18.76 7.78
N ILE A 328 10.56 -20.02 7.33
CA ILE A 328 9.34 -20.70 6.79
C ILE A 328 8.13 -20.70 7.76
N PHE A 329 8.28 -20.26 9.01
CA PHE A 329 7.23 -20.37 10.04
C PHE A 329 5.98 -19.51 9.78
N ILE A 330 6.07 -18.41 9.03
CA ILE A 330 4.92 -17.54 8.74
C ILE A 330 3.90 -18.27 7.86
N VAL A 331 4.36 -19.01 6.85
CA VAL A 331 3.52 -19.83 5.95
C VAL A 331 2.78 -20.93 6.73
N TYR A 332 3.46 -21.57 7.68
CA TYR A 332 2.84 -22.61 8.53
C TYR A 332 1.76 -22.05 9.47
N GLY A 333 1.91 -20.82 9.98
CA GLY A 333 0.91 -20.17 10.83
C GLY A 333 -0.42 -19.94 10.11
N MET A 334 -0.41 -19.65 8.80
CA MET A 334 -1.62 -19.51 8.00
C MET A 334 -2.23 -20.86 7.58
N ALA A 335 -1.40 -21.84 7.20
CA ALA A 335 -1.88 -23.19 6.88
C ALA A 335 -2.57 -23.86 8.09
N GLY A 336 -2.02 -23.68 9.30
CA GLY A 336 -2.63 -24.19 10.54
C GLY A 336 -3.99 -23.57 10.85
N MET A 337 -4.18 -22.27 10.58
CA MET A 337 -5.45 -21.57 10.84
C MET A 337 -6.51 -21.85 9.77
N ALA A 338 -6.13 -21.98 8.50
CA ALA A 338 -7.05 -22.44 7.44
C ALA A 338 -7.54 -23.87 7.71
N ALA A 339 -6.65 -24.76 8.17
CA ALA A 339 -7.01 -26.11 8.61
C ALA A 339 -7.93 -26.09 9.85
N ALA A 340 -7.65 -25.25 10.85
CA ALA A 340 -8.49 -25.11 12.04
C ALA A 340 -9.88 -24.52 11.70
N GLY A 341 -9.96 -23.53 10.81
CA GLY A 341 -11.21 -22.99 10.29
C GLY A 341 -12.02 -24.02 9.50
N ALA A 342 -11.36 -24.83 8.66
CA ALA A 342 -11.99 -25.94 7.96
C ALA A 342 -12.53 -27.01 8.93
N VAL A 343 -11.77 -27.38 9.97
CA VAL A 343 -12.22 -28.30 11.02
C VAL A 343 -13.39 -27.71 11.81
N GLY A 344 -13.34 -26.43 12.17
CA GLY A 344 -14.42 -25.73 12.85
C GLY A 344 -15.71 -25.67 12.02
N PHE A 345 -15.59 -25.40 10.72
CA PHE A 345 -16.71 -25.41 9.78
C PHE A 345 -17.31 -26.81 9.63
N PHE A 346 -16.47 -27.85 9.52
CA PHE A 346 -16.93 -29.23 9.47
C PHE A 346 -17.67 -29.66 10.75
N VAL A 347 -17.15 -29.29 11.93
CA VAL A 347 -17.80 -29.61 13.22
C VAL A 347 -19.12 -28.87 13.38
N TRP A 348 -19.17 -27.58 13.02
CA TRP A 348 -20.40 -26.79 13.07
C TRP A 348 -21.44 -27.25 12.04
N SER A 349 -21.02 -27.53 10.81
CA SER A 349 -21.88 -28.10 9.76
C SER A 349 -22.46 -29.45 10.18
N ASN A 350 -21.66 -30.32 10.78
CA ASN A 350 -22.12 -31.63 11.25
C ASN A 350 -23.06 -31.51 12.46
N LYS A 351 -22.88 -30.50 13.32
CA LYS A 351 -23.80 -30.19 14.42
C LYS A 351 -25.12 -29.60 13.90
N LYS A 352 -25.07 -28.72 12.90
CA LYS A 352 -26.25 -28.13 12.25
C LYS A 352 -27.05 -29.17 11.47
N ALA A 353 -26.40 -30.07 10.74
CA ALA A 353 -27.04 -31.20 10.06
C ALA A 353 -27.76 -32.15 11.04
N LYS A 354 -27.20 -32.36 12.24
CA LYS A 354 -27.84 -33.16 13.30
C LYS A 354 -28.96 -32.42 14.06
N GLN A 355 -29.00 -31.09 13.97
CA GLN A 355 -30.10 -30.27 14.51
C GLN A 355 -31.22 -30.07 13.48
N GLU A 356 -30.88 -30.02 12.19
CA GLU A 356 -31.85 -29.93 11.09
C GLU A 356 -32.45 -31.30 10.71
N SER A 357 -31.92 -32.41 11.23
CA SER A 357 -32.56 -33.74 11.11
C SER A 357 -33.86 -33.89 11.93
N GLU A 358 -34.25 -32.87 12.70
CA GLU A 358 -35.59 -32.77 13.32
C GLU A 358 -36.65 -32.13 12.40
N TYR A 359 -36.28 -31.66 11.19
CA TYR A 359 -37.26 -31.27 10.16
C TYR A 359 -37.61 -32.46 9.26
N ILE A 360 -38.90 -32.79 9.29
CA ILE A 360 -39.58 -33.85 8.55
C ILE A 360 -39.21 -33.79 7.07
N GLN A 361 -38.73 -34.92 6.54
CA GLN A 361 -38.63 -35.22 5.12
C GLN A 361 -39.97 -34.88 4.44
N THR A 362 -40.04 -33.77 3.69
CA THR A 362 -41.21 -33.39 2.88
C THR A 362 -41.28 -34.21 1.58
N GLY A 363 -41.00 -35.50 1.68
CA GLY A 363 -41.17 -36.49 0.62
C GLY A 363 -42.47 -37.24 0.80
N VAL A 364 -43.04 -37.70 -0.31
CA VAL A 364 -44.23 -38.57 -0.32
C VAL A 364 -43.97 -39.78 0.59
N ASP A 365 -44.84 -40.00 1.57
CA ASP A 365 -44.76 -41.14 2.49
C ASP A 365 -44.74 -42.46 1.67
N PRO A 366 -43.75 -43.35 1.85
CA PRO A 366 -43.58 -44.56 1.05
C PRO A 366 -44.81 -45.46 0.99
N LYS A 367 -45.73 -45.36 1.96
CA LYS A 367 -46.99 -46.12 1.94
C LYS A 367 -47.94 -45.71 0.81
N TYR A 368 -47.76 -44.54 0.23
CA TYR A 368 -48.55 -44.03 -0.90
C TYR A 368 -47.88 -44.25 -2.25
N LEU A 369 -46.79 -45.01 -2.30
CA LEU A 369 -46.11 -45.37 -3.54
C LEU A 369 -46.38 -46.85 -3.86
N ARG A 370 -46.83 -47.13 -5.08
CA ARG A 370 -46.90 -48.50 -5.64
C ARG A 370 -45.89 -48.63 -6.77
N GLY A 371 -45.22 -49.78 -6.81
CA GLY A 371 -44.30 -50.09 -7.91
C GLY A 371 -45.08 -50.54 -9.14
N THR A 372 -44.84 -49.89 -10.27
CA THR A 372 -45.46 -50.27 -11.55
C THR A 372 -44.42 -50.90 -12.45
N THR A 373 -44.73 -52.09 -12.96
CA THR A 373 -43.88 -52.82 -13.88
C THR A 373 -43.96 -52.18 -15.26
N THR A 374 -42.84 -51.71 -15.79
CA THR A 374 -42.76 -51.30 -17.19
C THR A 374 -42.75 -52.55 -18.08
N SER A 375 -43.80 -52.69 -18.91
CA SER A 375 -43.98 -53.65 -20.02
C SER A 375 -44.81 -54.94 -19.75
N GLU A 376 -45.97 -55.05 -20.42
CA GLU A 376 -46.67 -56.32 -20.74
C GLU A 376 -46.40 -56.76 -22.21
N ALA A 377 -45.19 -56.54 -22.73
CA ALA A 377 -44.80 -57.09 -24.02
C ALA A 377 -44.02 -58.40 -23.83
N SER A 378 -44.52 -59.48 -24.43
CA SER A 378 -43.91 -60.82 -24.44
C SER A 378 -42.46 -60.75 -24.95
N GLY A 379 -41.49 -60.97 -24.06
CA GLY A 379 -40.08 -61.26 -24.43
C GLY A 379 -38.99 -60.22 -24.09
N GLY A 380 -39.25 -59.17 -23.30
CA GLY A 380 -38.24 -58.17 -22.93
C GLY A 380 -37.58 -58.37 -21.55
N TYR A 381 -36.30 -58.01 -21.40
CA TYR A 381 -35.57 -58.04 -20.13
C TYR A 381 -36.17 -57.08 -19.08
N HIS A 382 -36.48 -57.59 -17.89
CA HIS A 382 -36.84 -56.77 -16.74
C HIS A 382 -35.58 -56.07 -16.19
N THR A 383 -35.63 -54.75 -16.01
CA THR A 383 -34.61 -54.01 -15.27
C THR A 383 -35.11 -53.75 -13.84
N ASN A 384 -34.25 -53.90 -12.82
CA ASN A 384 -34.60 -53.68 -11.39
C ASN A 384 -34.82 -52.19 -11.04
N ARG A 385 -35.19 -51.36 -12.02
CA ARG A 385 -35.50 -49.95 -11.83
C ARG A 385 -37.01 -49.79 -11.94
N GLY A 386 -37.72 -50.20 -10.88
CA GLY A 386 -39.16 -49.98 -10.78
C GLY A 386 -39.46 -48.49 -10.73
N GLU A 387 -40.42 -48.03 -11.52
CA GLU A 387 -40.99 -46.70 -11.38
C GLU A 387 -42.08 -46.78 -10.30
N ALA A 388 -42.14 -45.77 -9.43
CA ALA A 388 -43.13 -45.71 -8.36
C ALA A 388 -44.18 -44.66 -8.70
N GLU A 389 -45.45 -45.05 -8.70
CA GLU A 389 -46.57 -44.14 -8.89
C GLU A 389 -47.40 -44.00 -7.60
N LEU A 390 -48.16 -42.91 -7.50
CA LEU A 390 -49.02 -42.64 -6.37
C LEU A 390 -50.17 -43.65 -6.31
N ALA A 391 -50.36 -44.25 -5.15
CA ALA A 391 -51.28 -45.34 -4.91
C ALA A 391 -52.73 -44.87 -4.63
N THR A 392 -53.31 -43.95 -5.41
CA THR A 392 -54.70 -43.51 -5.20
C THR A 392 -55.38 -42.99 -6.47
N ASP A 393 -56.62 -43.45 -6.73
CA ASP A 393 -57.62 -42.80 -7.62
C ASP A 393 -58.25 -41.54 -6.98
N ASP A 394 -57.54 -40.91 -6.05
CA ASP A 394 -58.07 -39.83 -5.21
C ASP A 394 -57.67 -38.48 -5.79
N SER A 395 -58.65 -37.81 -6.41
CA SER A 395 -58.51 -36.48 -7.02
C SER A 395 -58.32 -35.33 -6.02
N SER A 396 -58.12 -35.61 -4.72
CA SER A 396 -57.96 -34.59 -3.67
C SER A 396 -56.56 -33.98 -3.57
N HIS A 397 -55.55 -34.50 -4.29
CA HIS A 397 -54.19 -33.91 -4.33
C HIS A 397 -53.95 -32.92 -5.49
N LYS A 398 -55.01 -32.38 -6.11
CA LYS A 398 -54.92 -31.27 -7.08
C LYS A 398 -55.02 -29.87 -6.44
N GLN A 399 -54.60 -29.72 -5.20
CA GLN A 399 -54.47 -28.40 -4.58
C GLN A 399 -53.05 -28.21 -4.09
N HIS A 400 -52.13 -27.92 -5.01
CA HIS A 400 -51.02 -26.98 -4.86
C HIS A 400 -50.40 -26.81 -6.24
N GLU A 401 -50.99 -25.90 -7.01
CA GLU A 401 -50.42 -25.39 -8.26
C GLU A 401 -49.17 -24.56 -7.89
N SER A 402 -47.98 -25.09 -8.15
CA SER A 402 -46.74 -24.33 -8.09
C SER A 402 -46.40 -23.81 -9.49
N VAL A 403 -46.00 -22.55 -9.54
CA VAL A 403 -46.10 -21.61 -10.67
C VAL A 403 -45.01 -21.81 -11.73
N TYR A 404 -44.68 -23.04 -12.10
CA TYR A 404 -43.64 -23.29 -13.11
C TYR A 404 -43.96 -24.49 -14.00
N GLU A 405 -44.93 -24.35 -14.90
CA GLU A 405 -45.00 -25.21 -16.08
C GLU A 405 -45.63 -24.48 -17.29
N GLN A 406 -44.77 -23.85 -18.11
CA GLN A 406 -44.88 -23.80 -19.57
C GLN A 406 -43.53 -23.34 -20.19
N PRO A 407 -43.25 -23.62 -21.48
CA PRO A 407 -42.09 -24.41 -21.87
C PRO A 407 -41.10 -23.63 -22.77
N SER A 408 -39.98 -24.29 -23.09
CA SER A 408 -39.05 -24.03 -24.21
C SER A 408 -37.70 -23.37 -23.87
N ARG A 409 -36.70 -24.26 -23.72
CA ARG A 409 -35.28 -24.16 -24.12
C ARG A 409 -34.76 -22.83 -24.68
N GLY A 410 -33.71 -22.27 -24.07
CA GLY A 410 -32.89 -21.23 -24.70
C GLY A 410 -31.66 -20.74 -23.89
N SER A 411 -30.50 -21.34 -24.18
CA SER A 411 -29.12 -20.79 -24.11
C SER A 411 -28.51 -20.19 -22.83
N LEU A 412 -27.27 -20.65 -22.56
CA LEU A 412 -26.24 -19.99 -21.75
C LEU A 412 -26.01 -18.53 -22.17
N PRO A 413 -25.59 -17.63 -21.25
CA PRO A 413 -25.23 -16.25 -21.59
C PRO A 413 -24.05 -16.22 -22.58
N LYS A 414 -24.14 -15.34 -23.59
CA LYS A 414 -23.06 -15.08 -24.55
C LYS A 414 -21.84 -14.51 -23.81
N GLY A 415 -20.73 -15.25 -23.84
CA GLY A 415 -19.42 -14.80 -23.33
C GLY A 415 -18.63 -15.85 -22.54
N TYR A 416 -19.19 -17.02 -22.23
CA TYR A 416 -18.45 -18.06 -21.53
C TYR A 416 -17.77 -19.03 -22.52
N GLU A 417 -16.47 -18.86 -22.73
CA GLU A 417 -15.63 -19.88 -23.37
C GLU A 417 -15.29 -20.97 -22.35
N GLN A 418 -15.47 -22.23 -22.75
CA GLN A 418 -15.02 -23.39 -21.98
C GLN A 418 -13.48 -23.46 -21.99
N PRO A 419 -12.81 -23.73 -20.85
CA PRO A 419 -11.38 -23.95 -20.84
C PRO A 419 -10.99 -25.15 -21.72
N LYS A 420 -10.04 -24.93 -22.64
CA LYS A 420 -9.45 -26.00 -23.47
C LYS A 420 -8.66 -26.96 -22.59
N GLU A 421 -8.86 -28.26 -22.80
CA GLU A 421 -8.01 -29.31 -22.26
C GLU A 421 -6.55 -29.13 -22.71
N GLU A 422 -5.61 -29.16 -21.77
CA GLU A 422 -4.18 -29.12 -22.06
C GLU A 422 -3.70 -30.42 -22.74
N PRO A 423 -2.84 -30.35 -23.76
CA PRO A 423 -2.22 -31.53 -24.35
C PRO A 423 -1.18 -32.13 -23.39
N LYS A 424 -1.28 -33.45 -23.15
CA LYS A 424 -0.30 -34.25 -22.42
C LYS A 424 1.11 -34.08 -23.00
N SER A 425 2.08 -33.69 -22.17
CA SER A 425 3.49 -33.59 -22.56
C SER A 425 4.11 -35.00 -22.73
N SER A 426 4.74 -35.24 -23.88
CA SER A 426 5.66 -36.37 -24.10
C SER A 426 7.10 -35.89 -23.89
N PRO A 427 8.01 -36.72 -23.32
CA PRO A 427 9.34 -36.29 -22.96
C PRO A 427 10.26 -36.28 -24.19
N SER A 428 10.60 -35.11 -24.71
CA SER A 428 11.66 -34.97 -25.72
C SER A 428 12.97 -34.56 -25.04
N LYS A 429 13.97 -35.45 -25.12
CA LYS A 429 15.37 -35.17 -24.79
C LYS A 429 15.89 -34.05 -25.69
N GLY A 430 16.16 -32.89 -25.10
CA GLY A 430 16.88 -31.80 -25.77
C GLY A 430 18.37 -32.10 -25.88
N SER A 431 18.81 -32.38 -27.09
CA SER A 431 20.22 -32.42 -27.52
C SER A 431 20.86 -31.03 -27.48
N MET A 432 22.09 -30.93 -26.95
CA MET A 432 22.90 -29.71 -27.01
C MET A 432 23.26 -29.35 -28.47
N PRO A 433 23.31 -28.06 -28.83
CA PRO A 433 23.82 -27.61 -30.13
C PRO A 433 25.31 -27.96 -30.28
N LYS A 434 25.70 -28.56 -31.41
CA LYS A 434 27.11 -28.79 -31.73
C LYS A 434 27.82 -27.44 -31.89
N GLY A 435 28.77 -27.15 -31.00
CA GLY A 435 29.72 -26.04 -31.16
C GLY A 435 29.99 -25.18 -29.92
N TRP A 436 29.32 -25.41 -28.80
CA TRP A 436 29.55 -24.59 -27.60
C TRP A 436 30.82 -25.03 -26.83
N LYS A 437 31.78 -24.12 -26.66
CA LYS A 437 32.88 -24.24 -25.69
C LYS A 437 32.81 -23.01 -24.76
N PRO A 438 32.88 -23.21 -23.42
CA PRO A 438 32.91 -22.11 -22.48
C PRO A 438 34.27 -21.39 -22.49
N SER A 439 34.23 -20.06 -22.39
CA SER A 439 35.34 -19.19 -22.01
C SER A 439 35.21 -18.79 -20.55
#